data_AF-A0A2E0BAV8-F1
#
_entry.id   AF-A0A2E0BAV8-F1
#
_cell.length_a   1.000
_cell.length_b   1.000
_cell.length_c   1.000
_cell.angle_alpha   90.00
_cell.angle_beta   90.00
_cell.angle_gamma   90.00
#
_symmetry.space_group_name_H-M   'P 1'
#
loop_
_entity.id
_entity.type
_entity.pdbx_description
1 polymer ?
#
loop_
_entity_poly.entity_id
_entity_poly.type
_entity_poly.pdbx_seq_one_letter_code
_entity_poly.pdbx_strand_id
1 'polypeptide(L)'
;RNAVLEQKLIKIPLRDYGLVSNVADNDLSEFGSLASDQNVSASNYSVDNYTSTSSTGIAVDGVIIYPSSNNTLVYATFAAEITSTGIHVGRGMGFHYHADGNAFNPNGINLYNESDYVDRSHPPIIGFVFDGIALFGKHDDSYSGMDGASDALDEFGGHTHGDYGYHHHAFSGSATQSQGPNTYTYTQNYLQRGAFKGQIGDIPGFLEVSTNQFMNNSIKRYVGASGTSVLNVGGSVADEVPSTFTVYPNYPNPFNPSTDLRYDLSVGSFVRAAVYDISGRLIKKLVSSQQTAGQKTITWSGTNDKGGAVSGGIYFCVIEAGNARQVIKMMLVK
;
A
#
# COMPACT_ATOMS: atom_id res chain seq x y z
N ARG A 1 0.08 17.33 10.48
CA ARG A 1 -1.24 16.66 10.46
C ARG A 1 -0.94 15.15 10.48
N ASN A 2 -1.29 14.43 11.55
CA ASN A 2 -0.97 13.00 11.68
C ASN A 2 -1.89 12.19 10.77
N ALA A 3 -1.34 11.60 9.72
CA ALA A 3 -2.11 10.78 8.80
C ALA A 3 -2.59 9.48 9.47
N VAL A 4 -3.59 8.83 8.88
CA VAL A 4 -4.23 7.62 9.39
C VAL A 4 -4.08 6.53 8.34
N LEU A 5 -3.67 5.33 8.76
CA LEU A 5 -3.64 4.14 7.92
C LEU A 5 -4.97 3.41 8.04
N GLU A 6 -5.73 3.36 6.96
CA GLU A 6 -7.01 2.67 6.96
C GLU A 6 -6.82 1.25 6.42
N GLN A 7 -7.31 0.26 7.16
CA GLN A 7 -7.43 -1.10 6.64
C GLN A 7 -8.79 -1.23 5.97
N LYS A 8 -8.75 -1.43 4.65
CA LYS A 8 -9.95 -1.53 3.83
C LYS A 8 -9.98 -2.87 3.14
N LEU A 9 -11.14 -3.51 3.16
CA LEU A 9 -11.42 -4.66 2.32
C LEU A 9 -12.27 -4.17 1.15
N ILE A 10 -11.75 -4.34 -0.06
CA ILE A 10 -12.38 -3.87 -1.29
C ILE A 10 -12.65 -5.08 -2.18
N LYS A 11 -13.85 -5.15 -2.75
CA LYS A 11 -14.20 -6.16 -3.75
C LYS A 11 -13.59 -5.73 -5.08
N ILE A 12 -12.84 -6.62 -5.71
CA ILE A 12 -12.31 -6.44 -7.06
C ILE A 12 -12.89 -7.57 -7.92
N PRO A 13 -13.59 -7.27 -9.03
CA PRO A 13 -14.01 -8.29 -9.97
C PRO A 13 -12.77 -8.74 -10.76
N LEU A 14 -12.38 -10.01 -10.61
CA LEU A 14 -11.16 -10.54 -11.21
C LEU A 14 -11.40 -11.30 -12.53
N ARG A 15 -12.64 -11.37 -13.04
CA ARG A 15 -12.94 -12.15 -14.25
C ARG A 15 -14.12 -11.59 -15.05
N ASP A 16 -13.88 -11.41 -16.35
CA ASP A 16 -14.85 -11.06 -17.40
C ASP A 16 -15.75 -12.26 -17.73
N TYR A 17 -17.08 -12.08 -17.65
CA TYR A 17 -18.08 -13.07 -18.07
C TYR A 17 -18.68 -12.77 -19.46
N GLY A 18 -18.17 -11.78 -20.18
CA GLY A 18 -18.66 -11.38 -21.50
C GLY A 18 -20.10 -10.85 -21.48
N LEU A 19 -20.54 -10.28 -20.35
CA LEU A 19 -21.94 -9.92 -20.11
C LEU A 19 -22.31 -8.47 -20.47
N VAL A 20 -21.35 -7.62 -20.83
CA VAL A 20 -21.60 -6.24 -21.24
C VAL A 20 -20.92 -5.92 -22.57
N SER A 21 -21.58 -5.07 -23.35
CA SER A 21 -21.17 -4.61 -24.68
C SER A 21 -20.84 -3.10 -24.70
N ASN A 22 -21.23 -2.34 -23.67
CA ASN A 22 -20.90 -0.91 -23.52
C ASN A 22 -20.60 -0.58 -22.04
N VAL A 23 -19.78 0.45 -21.78
CA VAL A 23 -19.51 0.97 -20.40
C VAL A 23 -20.78 1.31 -19.63
N ALA A 24 -21.81 1.79 -20.33
CA ALA A 24 -23.10 2.18 -19.72
C ALA A 24 -24.00 0.99 -19.33
N ASP A 25 -23.65 -0.25 -19.71
CA ASP A 25 -24.42 -1.43 -19.32
C ASP A 25 -24.29 -1.73 -17.82
N ASN A 26 -23.24 -1.19 -17.19
CA ASN A 26 -23.13 -1.12 -15.75
C ASN A 26 -23.91 0.09 -15.24
N ASP A 27 -24.81 -0.17 -14.29
CA ASP A 27 -25.44 0.91 -13.54
C ASP A 27 -24.39 1.54 -12.62
N LEU A 28 -23.66 2.54 -13.12
CA LEU A 28 -22.75 3.37 -12.34
C LEU A 28 -23.50 4.46 -11.56
N SER A 29 -24.83 4.52 -11.70
CA SER A 29 -25.67 5.34 -10.86
C SER A 29 -25.79 4.68 -9.49
N GLU A 30 -25.85 5.52 -8.46
CA GLU A 30 -25.80 5.15 -7.03
C GLU A 30 -24.44 4.65 -6.50
N PHE A 31 -23.46 5.58 -6.55
CA PHE A 31 -22.86 6.14 -5.31
C PHE A 31 -22.19 7.50 -5.60
N GLY A 32 -23.00 8.49 -5.96
CA GLY A 32 -22.56 9.86 -6.29
C GLY A 32 -21.64 9.95 -7.53
N SER A 33 -21.79 11.00 -8.31
CA SER A 33 -20.76 11.50 -9.22
C SER A 33 -20.18 12.78 -8.64
N LEU A 34 -18.98 13.18 -9.07
CA LEU A 34 -18.49 14.53 -8.77
C LEU A 34 -19.51 15.61 -9.17
N ALA A 35 -20.29 15.37 -10.23
CA ALA A 35 -21.40 16.25 -10.61
C ALA A 35 -22.54 16.27 -9.57
N SER A 36 -23.03 15.12 -9.09
CA SER A 36 -24.10 15.09 -8.09
C SER A 36 -23.66 15.62 -6.72
N ASP A 37 -22.43 15.32 -6.31
CA ASP A 37 -21.85 15.76 -5.02
C ASP A 37 -21.70 17.28 -4.95
N GLN A 38 -21.71 17.94 -6.10
CA GLN A 38 -21.48 19.37 -6.28
C GLN A 38 -22.70 20.09 -6.84
N ASN A 39 -23.83 19.38 -6.92
CA ASN A 39 -25.09 19.91 -7.41
C ASN A 39 -25.01 20.47 -8.84
N VAL A 40 -24.18 19.84 -9.70
CA VAL A 40 -24.04 20.13 -11.12
C VAL A 40 -24.95 19.20 -11.92
N SER A 41 -25.57 19.72 -12.99
CA SER A 41 -26.50 18.95 -13.83
C SER A 41 -25.87 17.69 -14.41
N ALA A 42 -26.63 16.59 -14.41
CA ALA A 42 -26.22 15.35 -15.05
C ALA A 42 -26.12 15.43 -16.59
N SER A 43 -26.71 16.46 -17.19
CA SER A 43 -26.50 16.73 -18.63
C SER A 43 -25.10 17.22 -18.96
N ASN A 44 -24.33 17.66 -17.96
CA ASN A 44 -22.94 18.10 -18.12
C ASN A 44 -21.95 16.96 -17.88
N TYR A 45 -22.39 15.70 -17.93
CA TYR A 45 -21.53 14.53 -17.79
C TYR A 45 -20.43 14.56 -18.86
N SER A 46 -19.18 14.65 -18.39
CA SER A 46 -17.98 14.41 -19.18
C SER A 46 -17.29 13.16 -18.66
N VAL A 47 -16.23 12.75 -19.36
CA VAL A 47 -15.37 11.64 -18.92
C VAL A 47 -14.76 11.92 -17.53
N ASP A 48 -14.54 13.20 -17.21
CA ASP A 48 -14.01 13.68 -15.93
C ASP A 48 -15.02 13.50 -14.78
N ASN A 49 -16.32 13.51 -15.10
CA ASN A 49 -17.41 13.45 -14.11
C ASN A 49 -17.85 12.02 -13.77
N TYR A 50 -17.38 11.00 -14.49
CA TYR A 50 -17.50 9.59 -14.06
C TYR A 50 -16.74 9.31 -12.77
N THR A 51 -15.77 10.18 -12.48
CA THR A 51 -15.02 10.10 -11.25
C THR A 51 -15.94 10.61 -10.12
N SER A 52 -16.29 9.74 -9.19
CA SER A 52 -17.07 10.06 -7.98
C SER A 52 -16.12 10.69 -6.96
N THR A 53 -16.55 11.44 -5.94
CA THR A 53 -15.65 11.71 -4.79
C THR A 53 -15.23 10.42 -4.06
N SER A 54 -15.86 9.30 -4.38
CA SER A 54 -15.54 7.96 -3.93
C SER A 54 -14.30 7.38 -4.64
N SER A 55 -13.72 6.34 -4.04
CA SER A 55 -12.58 5.62 -4.62
C SER A 55 -12.90 5.05 -6.00
N THR A 56 -11.91 4.98 -6.88
CA THR A 56 -11.97 4.29 -8.17
C THR A 56 -11.32 2.90 -8.12
N GLY A 57 -10.50 2.64 -7.09
CA GLY A 57 -9.77 1.39 -6.95
C GLY A 57 -8.90 1.31 -5.71
N ILE A 58 -8.03 0.31 -5.72
CA ILE A 58 -7.00 0.06 -4.71
C ILE A 58 -5.68 -0.22 -5.40
N ALA A 59 -4.61 0.40 -4.93
CA ALA A 59 -3.27 0.17 -5.43
C ALA A 59 -2.74 -1.22 -5.01
N VAL A 60 -1.69 -1.71 -5.67
CA VAL A 60 -1.06 -3.00 -5.37
C VAL A 60 -0.53 -3.09 -3.93
N ASP A 61 -0.22 -1.96 -3.31
CA ASP A 61 0.21 -1.85 -1.92
C ASP A 61 -0.95 -1.69 -0.92
N GLY A 62 -2.20 -1.73 -1.41
CA GLY A 62 -3.42 -1.67 -0.60
C GLY A 62 -3.95 -0.26 -0.33
N VAL A 63 -3.30 0.79 -0.83
CA VAL A 63 -3.76 2.17 -0.63
C VAL A 63 -4.90 2.49 -1.60
N ILE A 64 -5.91 3.24 -1.16
CA ILE A 64 -7.03 3.62 -2.05
C ILE A 64 -6.57 4.54 -3.16
N ILE A 65 -7.14 4.33 -4.36
CA ILE A 65 -7.04 5.24 -5.50
C ILE A 65 -8.34 6.04 -5.59
N TYR A 66 -8.23 7.36 -5.58
CA TYR A 66 -9.31 8.31 -5.85
C TYR A 66 -9.18 8.88 -7.28
N PRO A 67 -10.21 9.55 -7.80
CA PRO A 67 -10.13 10.32 -9.05
C PRO A 67 -8.91 11.22 -9.19
N SER A 68 -8.66 11.72 -10.40
CA SER A 68 -7.67 12.79 -10.61
C SER A 68 -8.02 14.12 -9.93
N SER A 69 -9.30 14.37 -9.64
CA SER A 69 -9.77 15.60 -8.99
C SER A 69 -9.81 15.48 -7.47
N ASN A 70 -9.42 16.54 -6.77
CA ASN A 70 -9.49 16.64 -5.32
C ASN A 70 -10.93 16.92 -4.82
N ASN A 71 -11.09 17.03 -3.51
CA ASN A 71 -12.38 17.30 -2.85
C ASN A 71 -12.97 18.71 -3.08
N THR A 72 -12.28 19.56 -3.84
CA THR A 72 -12.74 20.87 -4.30
C THR A 72 -12.91 20.94 -5.82
N LEU A 73 -12.87 19.80 -6.50
CA LEU A 73 -13.01 19.68 -7.98
C LEU A 73 -11.87 20.34 -8.75
N VAL A 74 -10.72 20.46 -8.12
CA VAL A 74 -9.50 20.89 -8.78
C VAL A 74 -8.66 19.64 -8.99
N TYR A 75 -8.15 19.46 -10.20
CA TYR A 75 -7.19 18.39 -10.47
C TYR A 75 -6.03 18.44 -9.47
N ALA A 76 -5.72 17.30 -8.85
CA ALA A 76 -4.76 17.24 -7.76
C ALA A 76 -3.34 17.61 -8.23
N THR A 77 -2.99 17.26 -9.47
CA THR A 77 -1.82 17.77 -10.21
C THR A 77 -1.76 19.30 -10.24
N PHE A 78 -2.86 19.96 -10.63
CA PHE A 78 -2.95 21.41 -10.77
C PHE A 78 -2.84 22.13 -9.41
N ALA A 79 -3.41 21.55 -8.36
CA ALA A 79 -3.34 22.08 -7.01
C ALA A 79 -1.99 21.79 -6.30
N ALA A 80 -1.10 21.01 -6.93
CA ALA A 80 0.14 20.52 -6.33
C ALA A 80 -0.07 19.81 -4.98
N GLU A 81 -1.20 19.09 -4.84
CA GLU A 81 -1.56 18.41 -3.60
C GLU A 81 -0.90 17.03 -3.47
N ILE A 82 -0.42 16.46 -4.57
CA ILE A 82 0.21 15.14 -4.64
C ILE A 82 1.72 15.20 -4.45
N THR A 83 2.29 14.19 -3.78
CA THR A 83 3.73 13.99 -3.70
C THR A 83 4.31 13.51 -5.05
N SER A 84 5.64 13.44 -5.15
CA SER A 84 6.33 12.78 -6.27
C SER A 84 6.00 11.29 -6.40
N THR A 85 5.30 10.69 -5.42
CA THR A 85 4.82 9.32 -5.47
C THR A 85 3.31 9.28 -5.67
N GLY A 86 2.66 10.39 -6.03
CA GLY A 86 1.21 10.48 -6.28
C GLY A 86 0.31 10.25 -5.07
N ILE A 87 0.85 10.27 -3.85
CA ILE A 87 0.08 10.10 -2.60
C ILE A 87 -0.18 11.46 -2.00
N HIS A 88 -1.35 11.66 -1.41
CA HIS A 88 -1.52 12.74 -0.44
C HIS A 88 -2.46 12.41 0.71
N VAL A 89 -2.60 13.37 1.63
CA VAL A 89 -3.47 13.28 2.79
C VAL A 89 -4.63 14.25 2.59
N GLY A 90 -5.84 13.70 2.51
CA GLY A 90 -7.07 14.48 2.34
C GLY A 90 -7.60 15.04 3.65
N ARG A 91 -8.78 15.64 3.61
CA ARG A 91 -9.46 16.20 4.79
C ARG A 91 -9.73 15.15 5.90
N GLY A 92 -9.93 13.89 5.53
CA GLY A 92 -10.11 12.77 6.45
C GLY A 92 -8.83 12.18 7.02
N MET A 93 -7.66 12.76 6.70
CA MET A 93 -6.34 12.33 7.20
C MET A 93 -5.88 10.95 6.72
N GLY A 94 -6.66 10.22 5.91
CA GLY A 94 -6.25 8.97 5.28
C GLY A 94 -5.30 9.19 4.10
N PHE A 95 -4.31 8.30 3.97
CA PHE A 95 -3.46 8.21 2.78
C PHE A 95 -4.25 7.67 1.58
N HIS A 96 -4.05 8.28 0.43
CA HIS A 96 -4.58 7.79 -0.83
C HIS A 96 -3.76 8.28 -2.01
N TYR A 97 -3.85 7.52 -3.10
CA TYR A 97 -3.41 7.93 -4.42
C TYR A 97 -4.50 8.72 -5.14
N HIS A 98 -4.08 9.63 -6.01
CA HIS A 98 -4.94 10.13 -7.07
C HIS A 98 -4.63 9.34 -8.36
N ALA A 99 -5.67 9.14 -9.18
CA ALA A 99 -5.59 8.38 -10.42
C ALA A 99 -4.91 9.16 -11.58
N ASP A 100 -4.10 10.16 -11.25
CA ASP A 100 -3.39 11.06 -12.15
C ASP A 100 -1.92 10.64 -12.37
N GLY A 101 -1.66 9.35 -12.49
CA GLY A 101 -0.30 8.83 -12.30
C GLY A 101 0.64 8.87 -13.51
N ASN A 102 0.56 9.85 -14.40
CA ASN A 102 1.59 10.05 -15.42
C ASN A 102 1.97 11.54 -15.56
N ALA A 103 3.25 11.88 -15.33
CA ALA A 103 3.75 13.26 -15.44
C ALA A 103 4.02 13.65 -16.90
N PHE A 104 3.47 14.79 -17.33
CA PHE A 104 3.70 15.35 -18.68
C PHE A 104 5.04 16.09 -18.83
N ASN A 105 5.79 16.33 -17.74
CA ASN A 105 7.02 17.11 -17.82
C ASN A 105 8.09 16.61 -16.82
N PRO A 106 9.38 16.95 -17.01
CA PRO A 106 10.47 16.49 -16.16
C PRO A 106 10.46 17.05 -14.74
N ASN A 107 9.45 17.84 -14.34
CA ASN A 107 9.32 18.32 -12.97
C ASN A 107 8.81 17.23 -12.01
N GLY A 108 8.50 16.02 -12.51
CA GLY A 108 8.45 14.79 -11.72
C GLY A 108 7.34 14.72 -10.67
N ILE A 109 6.29 15.52 -10.82
CA ILE A 109 5.09 15.39 -10.02
C ILE A 109 4.25 14.33 -10.74
N ASN A 110 4.31 13.06 -10.31
CA ASN A 110 3.32 11.95 -10.44
C ASN A 110 3.98 10.58 -10.14
N LEU A 111 3.16 9.52 -10.01
CA LEU A 111 3.58 8.14 -9.73
C LEU A 111 4.57 7.52 -10.73
N TYR A 112 4.53 7.98 -11.98
CA TYR A 112 5.20 7.34 -13.11
C TYR A 112 5.62 8.37 -14.16
N ASN A 113 6.73 8.11 -14.87
CA ASN A 113 7.32 9.01 -15.87
C ASN A 113 7.67 8.29 -17.18
N GLU A 114 7.93 9.04 -18.25
CA GLU A 114 8.41 8.51 -19.53
C GLU A 114 9.71 7.69 -19.40
N SER A 115 10.59 8.04 -18.46
CA SER A 115 11.82 7.27 -18.21
C SER A 115 11.55 5.84 -17.79
N ASP A 116 10.39 5.60 -17.18
CA ASP A 116 10.01 4.27 -16.77
C ASP A 116 9.53 3.42 -17.95
N TYR A 117 9.33 4.00 -19.15
CA TYR A 117 9.15 3.22 -20.38
C TYR A 117 10.46 2.67 -20.93
N VAL A 118 11.59 3.35 -20.67
CA VAL A 118 12.87 3.02 -21.29
C VAL A 118 13.40 1.70 -20.71
N ASP A 119 13.73 0.75 -21.59
CA ASP A 119 14.25 -0.58 -21.27
C ASP A 119 13.32 -1.42 -20.36
N ARG A 120 12.00 -1.17 -20.40
CA ARG A 120 10.99 -1.99 -19.70
C ARG A 120 10.13 -2.76 -20.69
N SER A 121 9.67 -3.94 -20.26
CA SER A 121 8.75 -4.78 -21.05
C SER A 121 7.30 -4.27 -21.02
N HIS A 122 6.90 -3.58 -19.95
CA HIS A 122 5.55 -3.05 -19.76
C HIS A 122 5.53 -1.95 -18.67
N PRO A 123 4.61 -0.97 -18.73
CA PRO A 123 4.34 -0.09 -17.60
C PRO A 123 3.93 -0.86 -16.33
N PRO A 124 4.25 -0.35 -15.12
CA PRO A 124 3.99 -1.02 -13.87
C PRO A 124 2.49 -1.11 -13.60
N ILE A 125 2.12 -2.25 -13.04
CA ILE A 125 0.80 -2.46 -12.46
C ILE A 125 0.72 -1.64 -11.18
N ILE A 126 -0.35 -0.87 -11.09
CA ILE A 126 -0.51 0.09 -10.00
C ILE A 126 -1.57 -0.38 -9.04
N GLY A 127 -2.48 -1.24 -9.49
CA GLY A 127 -3.46 -1.90 -8.67
C GLY A 127 -4.65 -2.38 -9.46
N PHE A 128 -5.77 -2.40 -8.76
CA PHE A 128 -7.05 -2.85 -9.24
C PHE A 128 -8.03 -1.70 -9.14
N VAL A 129 -8.51 -1.22 -10.27
CA VAL A 129 -9.71 -0.38 -10.28
C VAL A 129 -10.92 -1.28 -10.10
N PHE A 130 -12.07 -0.70 -9.77
CA PHE A 130 -13.34 -1.46 -9.71
C PHE A 130 -13.65 -2.18 -11.02
N ASP A 131 -12.91 -1.83 -12.06
CA ASP A 131 -13.11 -2.26 -13.42
C ASP A 131 -12.03 -3.21 -13.95
N GLY A 132 -11.08 -3.65 -13.12
CA GLY A 132 -10.06 -4.63 -13.50
C GLY A 132 -8.63 -4.21 -13.14
N ILE A 133 -7.65 -4.84 -13.79
CA ILE A 133 -6.24 -4.50 -13.60
C ILE A 133 -5.96 -3.16 -14.30
N ALA A 134 -5.45 -2.20 -13.54
CA ALA A 134 -5.08 -0.89 -14.05
C ALA A 134 -3.57 -0.70 -14.06
N LEU A 135 -3.11 0.00 -15.08
CA LEU A 135 -1.73 0.46 -15.27
C LEU A 135 -1.71 1.99 -15.25
N PHE A 136 -0.71 2.61 -14.61
CA PHE A 136 -0.59 4.08 -14.67
C PHE A 136 -0.04 4.57 -16.00
N GLY A 137 0.71 3.72 -16.72
CA GLY A 137 1.22 4.09 -18.02
C GLY A 137 0.09 4.31 -19.02
N LYS A 138 0.11 5.46 -19.71
CA LYS A 138 -0.63 5.61 -20.97
C LYS A 138 -0.17 4.54 -21.95
N HIS A 139 -1.06 4.08 -22.82
CA HIS A 139 -0.59 3.31 -23.96
C HIS A 139 0.18 4.26 -24.89
N ASP A 140 1.41 3.89 -25.27
CA ASP A 140 2.28 4.71 -26.10
C ASP A 140 2.99 3.83 -27.15
N ASP A 141 2.48 3.88 -28.37
CA ASP A 141 2.95 3.10 -29.51
C ASP A 141 4.33 3.55 -30.02
N SER A 142 4.85 4.70 -29.56
CA SER A 142 6.20 5.16 -29.90
C SER A 142 7.30 4.28 -29.28
N TYR A 143 6.96 3.51 -28.23
CA TYR A 143 7.84 2.53 -27.60
C TYR A 143 7.62 1.12 -28.15
N SER A 144 7.75 0.97 -29.48
CA SER A 144 7.52 -0.30 -30.21
C SER A 144 8.29 -1.54 -29.75
N GLY A 145 9.28 -1.38 -28.85
CA GLY A 145 9.99 -2.48 -28.21
C GLY A 145 9.28 -3.08 -26.98
N MET A 146 8.17 -2.48 -26.54
CA MET A 146 7.33 -3.00 -25.45
C MET A 146 6.34 -4.04 -25.96
N ASP A 147 6.03 -5.01 -25.09
CA ASP A 147 4.94 -5.94 -25.33
C ASP A 147 3.62 -5.17 -25.34
N GLY A 148 2.75 -5.46 -26.32
CA GLY A 148 1.45 -4.78 -26.44
C GLY A 148 1.46 -3.40 -27.11
N ALA A 149 2.62 -2.82 -27.44
CA ALA A 149 2.71 -1.46 -27.97
C ALA A 149 1.94 -1.25 -29.29
N SER A 150 1.89 -2.29 -30.13
CA SER A 150 1.17 -2.27 -31.41
C SER A 150 -0.24 -2.85 -31.33
N ASP A 151 -0.65 -3.40 -30.18
CA ASP A 151 -1.97 -3.97 -30.00
C ASP A 151 -3.00 -2.86 -29.85
N ALA A 152 -4.05 -2.92 -30.68
CA ALA A 152 -5.11 -1.94 -30.66
C ALA A 152 -5.81 -1.93 -29.30
N LEU A 153 -5.96 -0.74 -28.74
CA LEU A 153 -6.82 -0.53 -27.59
C LEU A 153 -8.29 -0.61 -28.02
N ASP A 154 -9.11 -1.12 -27.12
CA ASP A 154 -10.56 -0.92 -27.21
C ASP A 154 -10.94 0.53 -26.86
N GLU A 155 -12.23 0.81 -26.96
CA GLU A 155 -12.82 2.12 -26.63
C GLU A 155 -12.61 2.53 -25.15
N PHE A 156 -12.14 1.61 -24.30
CA PHE A 156 -11.86 1.83 -22.88
C PHE A 156 -10.35 1.81 -22.57
N GLY A 157 -9.52 1.99 -23.59
CA GLY A 157 -8.08 2.11 -23.41
C GLY A 157 -7.42 0.84 -22.87
N GLY A 158 -8.08 -0.31 -23.00
CA GLY A 158 -7.58 -1.61 -22.57
C GLY A 158 -7.32 -2.55 -23.74
N HIS A 159 -6.51 -3.58 -23.48
CA HIS A 159 -6.24 -4.65 -24.44
C HIS A 159 -5.78 -5.94 -23.73
N THR A 160 -5.52 -6.99 -24.49
CA THR A 160 -4.88 -8.22 -24.01
C THR A 160 -3.70 -8.55 -24.91
N HIS A 161 -2.57 -8.86 -24.29
CA HIS A 161 -1.39 -9.37 -24.98
C HIS A 161 -0.53 -10.24 -24.05
N GLY A 162 0.28 -11.11 -24.65
CA GLY A 162 1.15 -12.02 -23.92
C GLY A 162 0.44 -12.80 -22.82
N ASP A 163 1.12 -12.93 -21.67
CA ASP A 163 0.63 -13.63 -20.48
C ASP A 163 -0.01 -12.67 -19.45
N TYR A 164 -0.16 -11.38 -19.79
CA TYR A 164 -0.64 -10.34 -18.86
C TYR A 164 -2.17 -10.31 -18.68
N GLY A 165 -2.91 -10.97 -19.57
CA GLY A 165 -4.37 -10.91 -19.58
C GLY A 165 -4.89 -9.51 -19.92
N TYR A 166 -6.18 -9.28 -19.70
CA TYR A 166 -6.81 -7.99 -19.99
C TYR A 166 -6.45 -6.94 -18.95
N HIS A 167 -6.04 -5.76 -19.39
CA HIS A 167 -5.67 -4.63 -18.55
C HIS A 167 -5.94 -3.31 -19.25
N HIS A 168 -6.05 -2.25 -18.45
CA HIS A 168 -6.32 -0.89 -18.92
C HIS A 168 -5.13 0.03 -18.70
N HIS A 169 -4.94 0.91 -19.65
CA HIS A 169 -4.00 2.02 -19.55
C HIS A 169 -4.71 3.29 -19.08
N ALA A 170 -3.95 4.22 -18.51
CA ALA A 170 -4.46 5.56 -18.24
C ALA A 170 -4.83 6.27 -19.56
N PHE A 171 -5.96 6.98 -19.54
CA PHE A 171 -6.36 7.83 -20.66
C PHE A 171 -5.68 9.18 -20.56
N SER A 172 -5.43 9.81 -21.71
CA SER A 172 -4.93 11.19 -21.79
C SER A 172 -5.99 12.07 -22.46
N GLY A 173 -6.30 13.21 -21.85
CA GLY A 173 -7.22 14.21 -22.41
C GLY A 173 -6.77 15.64 -22.11
N SER A 174 -7.28 16.60 -22.88
CA SER A 174 -7.09 18.02 -22.59
C SER A 174 -8.04 18.44 -21.47
N ALA A 175 -7.50 18.91 -20.35
CA ALA A 175 -8.23 19.44 -19.22
C ALA A 175 -8.04 20.96 -19.11
N THR A 176 -9.08 21.68 -18.66
CA THR A 176 -9.03 23.14 -18.48
C THR A 176 -9.51 23.52 -17.08
N GLN A 177 -8.70 24.27 -16.34
CA GLN A 177 -8.97 24.71 -14.96
C GLN A 177 -8.83 26.23 -14.85
N SER A 178 -9.78 26.89 -14.17
CA SER A 178 -9.71 28.32 -13.88
C SER A 178 -9.36 28.59 -12.42
N GLN A 179 -8.51 29.59 -12.18
CA GLN A 179 -8.18 30.13 -10.85
C GLN A 179 -8.21 31.65 -10.91
N GLY A 180 -9.27 32.26 -10.35
CA GLY A 180 -9.49 33.69 -10.47
C GLY A 180 -9.73 34.12 -11.93
N PRO A 181 -9.04 35.14 -12.46
CA PRO A 181 -9.18 35.58 -13.85
C PRO A 181 -8.42 34.69 -14.86
N ASN A 182 -7.59 33.76 -14.37
CA ASN A 182 -6.71 32.96 -15.22
C ASN A 182 -7.35 31.60 -15.53
N THR A 183 -7.14 31.14 -16.77
CA THR A 183 -7.54 29.80 -17.22
C THR A 183 -6.31 29.07 -17.75
N TYR A 184 -6.17 27.82 -17.34
CA TYR A 184 -5.04 26.96 -17.67
C TYR A 184 -5.56 25.73 -18.40
N THR A 185 -4.92 25.35 -19.50
CA THR A 185 -5.22 24.13 -20.25
C THR A 185 -3.97 23.26 -20.28
N TYR A 186 -4.12 21.98 -20.00
CA TYR A 186 -3.02 21.01 -19.94
C TYR A 186 -3.52 19.60 -20.23
N THR A 187 -2.60 18.71 -20.59
CA THR A 187 -2.92 17.28 -20.75
C THR A 187 -3.02 16.63 -19.37
N GLN A 188 -4.16 16.01 -19.08
CA GLN A 188 -4.41 15.26 -17.86
C GLN A 188 -4.51 13.77 -18.17
N ASN A 189 -3.89 12.95 -17.32
CA ASN A 189 -4.00 11.51 -17.36
C ASN A 189 -4.96 11.02 -16.28
N TYR A 190 -5.84 10.07 -16.58
CA TYR A 190 -6.80 9.57 -15.60
C TYR A 190 -7.20 8.11 -15.85
N LEU A 191 -7.45 7.39 -14.76
CA LEU A 191 -8.19 6.14 -14.79
C LEU A 191 -9.69 6.47 -14.71
N GLN A 192 -10.46 5.94 -15.64
CA GLN A 192 -11.92 6.06 -15.59
C GLN A 192 -12.51 5.06 -14.60
N ARG A 193 -13.62 5.43 -13.97
CA ARG A 193 -14.53 4.50 -13.31
C ARG A 193 -15.51 3.96 -14.35
N GLY A 194 -15.78 2.67 -14.34
CA GLY A 194 -16.69 1.98 -15.25
C GLY A 194 -16.04 1.27 -16.42
N ALA A 195 -14.70 1.29 -16.58
CA ALA A 195 -14.00 0.68 -17.71
C ALA A 195 -14.00 -0.87 -17.68
N PHE A 196 -15.05 -1.52 -17.18
CA PHE A 196 -15.09 -2.96 -16.98
C PHE A 196 -15.88 -3.63 -18.09
N LYS A 197 -15.32 -4.73 -18.60
CA LYS A 197 -16.09 -5.71 -19.37
C LYS A 197 -16.73 -6.74 -18.42
N GLY A 198 -17.88 -6.39 -17.85
CA GLY A 198 -18.84 -7.30 -17.19
C GLY A 198 -19.91 -6.53 -16.38
N GLN A 199 -20.91 -7.23 -15.81
CA GLN A 199 -22.00 -6.60 -15.04
C GLN A 199 -21.64 -6.47 -13.54
N ILE A 200 -21.23 -5.28 -13.09
CA ILE A 200 -20.96 -4.97 -11.66
C ILE A 200 -22.18 -4.48 -10.89
N GLY A 201 -23.19 -3.91 -11.58
CA GLY A 201 -24.43 -3.41 -10.95
C GLY A 201 -25.22 -4.51 -10.21
N ASP A 202 -25.11 -5.76 -10.67
CA ASP A 202 -25.76 -6.91 -10.06
C ASP A 202 -25.02 -7.47 -8.83
N ILE A 203 -23.82 -6.96 -8.51
CA ILE A 203 -23.06 -7.38 -7.33
C ILE A 203 -23.54 -6.59 -6.11
N PRO A 204 -24.23 -7.22 -5.12
CA PRO A 204 -24.80 -6.49 -4.00
C PRO A 204 -23.73 -5.73 -3.19
N GLY A 205 -23.95 -4.42 -3.01
CA GLY A 205 -23.07 -3.53 -2.27
C GLY A 205 -21.68 -3.35 -2.90
N PHE A 206 -21.54 -3.53 -4.22
CA PHE A 206 -20.25 -3.33 -4.91
C PHE A 206 -19.92 -1.86 -5.15
N LEU A 207 -20.90 -1.06 -5.59
CA LEU A 207 -20.73 0.37 -5.84
C LEU A 207 -20.88 1.22 -4.56
N GLU A 208 -21.42 0.61 -3.50
CA GLU A 208 -21.52 1.24 -2.20
C GLU A 208 -20.13 1.25 -1.53
N VAL A 209 -19.69 2.40 -1.01
CA VAL A 209 -18.38 2.55 -0.32
C VAL A 209 -18.51 3.16 1.08
N SER A 210 -19.71 3.10 1.68
CA SER A 210 -19.99 3.73 2.98
C SER A 210 -20.14 2.71 4.11
N THR A 211 -19.93 3.18 5.34
CA THR A 211 -20.10 2.38 6.56
C THR A 211 -21.53 1.81 6.73
N ASN A 212 -22.53 2.35 6.04
CA ASN A 212 -23.91 1.85 6.07
C ASN A 212 -24.07 0.44 5.48
N GLN A 213 -23.16 0.00 4.62
CA GLN A 213 -23.15 -1.38 4.07
C GLN A 213 -23.03 -2.42 5.19
N PHE A 214 -22.33 -2.08 6.28
CA PHE A 214 -22.19 -2.91 7.47
C PHE A 214 -23.43 -2.92 8.36
N MET A 215 -24.51 -2.22 8.02
CA MET A 215 -25.77 -2.27 8.75
C MET A 215 -26.83 -3.12 8.04
N ASN A 216 -26.65 -3.40 6.74
CA ASN A 216 -27.57 -4.25 5.99
C ASN A 216 -27.17 -5.73 6.10
N ASN A 217 -27.99 -6.52 6.82
CA ASN A 217 -27.72 -7.93 7.06
C ASN A 217 -27.63 -8.79 5.78
N SER A 218 -28.33 -8.43 4.71
CA SER A 218 -28.27 -9.14 3.43
C SER A 218 -26.98 -8.84 2.65
N ILE A 219 -26.35 -7.69 2.91
CA ILE A 219 -25.10 -7.24 2.28
C ILE A 219 -23.88 -7.71 3.10
N LYS A 220 -23.98 -7.74 4.44
CA LYS A 220 -22.92 -8.21 5.36
C LYS A 220 -22.30 -9.57 4.98
N ARG A 221 -23.10 -10.51 4.49
CA ARG A 221 -22.60 -11.83 4.07
C ARG A 221 -21.64 -11.78 2.88
N TYR A 222 -21.59 -10.64 2.18
CA TYR A 222 -20.77 -10.42 1.01
C TYR A 222 -19.62 -9.42 1.26
N VAL A 223 -19.54 -8.73 2.40
CA VAL A 223 -18.47 -7.77 2.73
C VAL A 223 -17.74 -8.18 4.01
N GLY A 224 -16.42 -8.12 4.02
CA GLY A 224 -15.60 -8.31 5.23
C GLY A 224 -15.27 -6.99 5.94
N ALA A 225 -14.88 -7.08 7.21
CA ALA A 225 -14.78 -5.94 8.13
C ALA A 225 -13.79 -4.84 7.68
N SER A 226 -14.13 -3.57 7.96
CA SER A 226 -13.22 -2.41 7.84
C SER A 226 -12.79 -1.88 9.21
N GLY A 227 -11.56 -1.38 9.32
CA GLY A 227 -11.05 -0.73 10.53
C GLY A 227 -10.08 0.41 10.20
N THR A 228 -10.15 1.48 10.98
CA THR A 228 -9.24 2.64 10.88
C THR A 228 -8.11 2.47 11.91
N SER A 229 -6.84 2.54 11.48
CA SER A 229 -5.67 2.56 12.37
C SER A 229 -4.96 3.92 12.27
N VAL A 230 -4.83 4.66 13.36
CA VAL A 230 -4.13 5.95 13.35
C VAL A 230 -2.62 5.71 13.35
N LEU A 231 -1.92 6.06 12.26
CA LEU A 231 -0.46 6.09 12.25
C LEU A 231 0.03 7.41 12.86
N ASN A 232 0.43 7.37 14.13
CA ASN A 232 1.13 8.49 14.76
C ASN A 232 2.53 8.67 14.16
N VAL A 233 2.64 9.49 13.12
CA VAL A 233 3.93 9.99 12.62
C VAL A 233 4.33 11.19 13.47
N GLY A 234 4.93 10.92 14.63
CA GLY A 234 5.44 11.94 15.54
C GLY A 234 5.05 11.69 16.99
N GLY A 235 5.58 10.64 17.59
CA GLY A 235 5.40 10.32 19.00
C GLY A 235 5.43 8.81 19.20
N SER A 236 6.50 8.33 19.84
CA SER A 236 6.77 6.97 20.31
C SER A 236 5.63 5.97 20.13
N VAL A 237 5.94 4.89 19.39
CA VAL A 237 5.27 3.58 19.50
C VAL A 237 4.73 3.44 20.91
N ALA A 238 3.41 3.57 21.06
CA ALA A 238 2.76 2.83 22.12
C ALA A 238 2.99 1.39 21.67
N ASP A 239 4.10 0.84 22.16
CA ASP A 239 4.43 -0.57 22.06
C ASP A 239 3.12 -1.31 22.24
N GLU A 240 2.70 -2.10 21.26
CA GLU A 240 1.92 -3.27 21.63
C GLU A 240 2.84 -4.04 22.57
N VAL A 241 2.68 -3.73 23.86
CA VAL A 241 3.44 -4.36 24.92
C VAL A 241 3.14 -5.85 24.75
N PRO A 242 4.16 -6.66 24.44
CA PRO A 242 3.94 -8.06 24.15
C PRO A 242 3.12 -8.68 25.29
N SER A 243 2.10 -9.47 24.98
CA SER A 243 1.25 -10.02 26.05
C SER A 243 1.99 -11.02 26.95
N THR A 244 3.14 -11.53 26.49
CA THR A 244 3.95 -12.53 27.19
C THR A 244 5.45 -12.29 27.00
N PHE A 245 6.24 -12.81 27.95
CA PHE A 245 7.69 -12.89 27.78
C PHE A 245 8.04 -13.99 26.78
N THR A 246 8.64 -13.61 25.65
CA THR A 246 9.04 -14.53 24.58
C THR A 246 10.46 -14.24 24.17
N VAL A 247 11.30 -15.27 24.07
CA VAL A 247 12.64 -15.18 23.48
C VAL A 247 12.62 -15.89 22.13
N TYR A 248 13.10 -15.21 21.10
CA TYR A 248 13.09 -15.71 19.74
C TYR A 248 14.40 -16.45 19.42
N PRO A 249 14.40 -17.35 18.43
CA PRO A 249 15.64 -17.89 17.86
C PRO A 249 16.59 -16.76 17.46
N ASN A 250 17.88 -16.95 17.73
CA ASN A 250 18.88 -15.97 17.31
C ASN A 250 19.03 -15.96 15.78
N TYR A 251 19.28 -14.79 15.20
CA TYR A 251 19.51 -14.67 13.76
C TYR A 251 20.72 -13.76 13.48
N PRO A 252 21.66 -14.19 12.59
CA PRO A 252 21.71 -15.51 11.95
C PRO A 252 22.03 -16.66 12.94
N ASN A 253 21.72 -17.90 12.57
CA ASN A 253 22.17 -19.13 13.27
C ASN A 253 22.25 -20.30 12.26
N PRO A 254 23.44 -20.85 11.94
CA PRO A 254 24.77 -20.48 12.45
C PRO A 254 25.17 -19.03 12.12
N PHE A 255 26.09 -18.45 12.90
CA PHE A 255 26.53 -17.05 12.74
C PHE A 255 28.06 -16.91 12.70
N ASN A 256 28.56 -15.83 12.07
CA ASN A 256 29.98 -15.47 12.03
C ASN A 256 30.18 -13.94 11.89
N PRO A 257 30.81 -13.24 12.86
CA PRO A 257 30.93 -13.57 14.27
C PRO A 257 29.75 -13.05 15.09
N SER A 258 28.76 -12.38 14.49
CA SER A 258 27.65 -11.71 15.20
C SER A 258 26.28 -12.34 14.97
N THR A 259 25.47 -12.36 16.03
CA THR A 259 24.06 -12.76 15.99
C THR A 259 23.22 -11.84 16.87
N ASP A 260 21.97 -11.63 16.47
CA ASP A 260 20.99 -10.87 17.24
C ASP A 260 20.10 -11.80 18.07
N LEU A 261 19.89 -11.40 19.31
CA LEU A 261 19.06 -12.04 20.31
C LEU A 261 17.86 -11.14 20.58
N ARG A 262 16.69 -11.56 20.11
CA ARG A 262 15.44 -10.80 20.26
C ARG A 262 14.59 -11.41 21.37
N TYR A 263 13.99 -10.56 22.18
CA TYR A 263 13.05 -10.97 23.21
C TYR A 263 12.05 -9.87 23.53
N ASP A 264 10.91 -10.30 24.03
CA ASP A 264 9.75 -9.47 24.34
C ASP A 264 9.55 -9.39 25.84
N LEU A 265 9.28 -8.20 26.35
CA LEU A 265 8.94 -7.97 27.76
C LEU A 265 7.49 -7.50 27.87
N SER A 266 6.64 -8.30 28.51
CA SER A 266 5.24 -7.93 28.74
C SER A 266 5.04 -6.90 29.85
N VAL A 267 6.01 -6.77 30.74
CA VAL A 267 6.04 -5.76 31.80
C VAL A 267 7.48 -5.34 32.04
N GLY A 268 7.68 -4.11 32.53
CA GLY A 268 9.01 -3.64 32.91
C GLY A 268 9.64 -4.58 33.94
N SER A 269 10.83 -5.10 33.64
CA SER A 269 11.46 -6.20 34.37
C SER A 269 12.96 -5.99 34.51
N PHE A 270 13.56 -6.54 35.56
CA PHE A 270 15.01 -6.66 35.65
C PHE A 270 15.46 -7.81 34.74
N VAL A 271 16.22 -7.49 33.69
CA VAL A 271 16.66 -8.45 32.68
C VAL A 271 18.11 -8.86 32.93
N ARG A 272 18.38 -10.16 32.89
CA ARG A 272 19.73 -10.74 32.87
C ARG A 272 19.88 -11.58 31.61
N ALA A 273 20.82 -11.19 30.75
CA ALA A 273 21.18 -11.96 29.56
C ALA A 273 22.66 -12.33 29.61
N ALA A 274 22.97 -13.62 29.52
CA ALA A 274 24.34 -14.13 29.60
C ALA A 274 24.57 -15.29 28.65
N VAL A 275 25.79 -15.37 28.12
CA VAL A 275 26.25 -16.43 27.21
C VAL A 275 27.14 -17.41 27.97
N TYR A 276 26.90 -18.70 27.77
CA TYR A 276 27.63 -19.81 28.36
C TYR A 276 28.17 -20.73 27.26
N ASP A 277 29.31 -21.37 27.51
CA ASP A 277 29.78 -22.46 26.66
C ASP A 277 29.10 -23.80 27.03
N ILE A 278 29.41 -24.86 26.27
CA ILE A 278 28.83 -26.20 26.46
C ILE A 278 29.12 -26.81 27.84
N SER A 279 30.15 -26.32 28.55
CA SER A 279 30.48 -26.77 29.92
C SER A 279 29.70 -26.01 31.01
N GLY A 280 28.86 -25.05 30.62
CA GLY A 280 28.16 -24.17 31.54
C GLY A 280 29.01 -23.03 32.09
N ARG A 281 30.21 -22.81 31.56
CA ARG A 281 31.07 -21.69 31.97
C ARG A 281 30.54 -20.40 31.35
N LEU A 282 30.41 -19.37 32.19
CA LEU A 282 30.04 -18.02 31.77
C LEU A 282 31.11 -17.43 30.82
N ILE A 283 30.68 -17.04 29.63
CA ILE A 283 31.52 -16.45 28.59
C ILE A 283 31.38 -14.93 28.58
N LYS A 284 30.13 -14.46 28.60
CA LYS A 284 29.83 -13.03 28.51
C LYS A 284 28.52 -12.66 29.19
N LYS A 285 28.53 -11.56 29.94
CA LYS A 285 27.29 -10.88 30.36
C LYS A 285 26.91 -9.86 29.29
N LEU A 286 25.72 -9.98 28.72
CA LEU A 286 25.24 -9.09 27.67
C LEU A 286 24.39 -7.96 28.24
N VAL A 287 23.50 -8.27 29.19
CA VAL A 287 22.60 -7.31 29.84
C VAL A 287 22.44 -7.69 31.31
N SER A 288 22.37 -6.69 32.19
CA SER A 288 22.04 -6.83 33.60
C SER A 288 21.46 -5.52 34.12
N SER A 289 20.23 -5.19 33.72
CA SER A 289 19.59 -3.90 34.06
C SER A 289 18.08 -3.99 34.09
N GLN A 290 17.45 -3.00 34.74
CA GLN A 290 16.02 -2.77 34.62
C GLN A 290 15.70 -2.29 33.21
N GLN A 291 14.73 -2.95 32.55
CA GLN A 291 14.23 -2.54 31.25
C GLN A 291 12.73 -2.33 31.29
N THR A 292 12.24 -1.37 30.51
CA THR A 292 10.81 -1.17 30.29
C THR A 292 10.21 -2.30 29.47
N ALA A 293 8.89 -2.44 29.48
CA ALA A 293 8.17 -3.36 28.59
C ALA A 293 8.49 -3.07 27.10
N GLY A 294 8.10 -3.99 26.22
CA GLY A 294 8.29 -3.87 24.78
C GLY A 294 9.35 -4.83 24.22
N GLN A 295 9.56 -4.77 22.91
CA GLN A 295 10.52 -5.61 22.20
C GLN A 295 11.96 -5.14 22.46
N LYS A 296 12.89 -6.08 22.62
CA LYS A 296 14.30 -5.83 22.92
C LYS A 296 15.17 -6.64 21.98
N THR A 297 16.31 -6.05 21.59
CA THR A 297 17.34 -6.73 20.79
C THR A 297 18.70 -6.54 21.45
N ILE A 298 19.47 -7.62 21.56
CA ILE A 298 20.86 -7.64 22.03
C ILE A 298 21.71 -8.31 20.96
N THR A 299 22.84 -7.72 20.59
CA THR A 299 23.78 -8.33 19.67
C THR A 299 24.94 -8.98 20.44
N TRP A 300 25.28 -10.22 20.12
CA TRP A 300 26.51 -10.86 20.59
C TRP A 300 27.50 -11.07 19.43
N SER A 301 28.68 -10.44 19.52
CA SER A 301 29.72 -10.48 18.49
C SER A 301 30.77 -11.60 18.68
N GLY A 302 30.41 -12.71 19.33
CA GLY A 302 31.33 -13.85 19.49
C GLY A 302 32.56 -13.55 20.37
N THR A 303 32.41 -12.69 21.38
CA THR A 303 33.49 -12.30 22.32
C THR A 303 33.18 -12.70 23.76
N ASN A 304 34.21 -12.79 24.59
CA ASN A 304 34.10 -12.95 26.05
C ASN A 304 33.99 -11.59 26.79
N ASP A 305 33.90 -11.63 28.12
CA ASP A 305 33.84 -10.43 28.98
C ASP A 305 35.09 -9.53 28.89
N LYS A 306 36.24 -10.05 28.44
CA LYS A 306 37.47 -9.28 28.22
C LYS A 306 37.56 -8.70 26.79
N GLY A 307 36.52 -8.87 25.97
CA GLY A 307 36.49 -8.44 24.58
C GLY A 307 37.24 -9.36 23.60
N GLY A 308 37.85 -10.45 24.08
CA GLY A 308 38.54 -11.42 23.22
C GLY A 308 37.58 -12.33 22.47
N ALA A 309 37.87 -12.65 21.22
CA ALA A 309 37.07 -13.59 20.42
C ALA A 309 37.08 -15.00 21.05
N VAL A 310 35.95 -15.70 20.97
CA VAL A 310 35.84 -17.10 21.39
C VAL A 310 36.01 -18.07 20.22
N SER A 311 36.20 -19.35 20.50
CA SER A 311 36.30 -20.41 19.50
C SER A 311 34.97 -20.68 18.81
N GLY A 312 34.99 -21.20 17.57
CA GLY A 312 33.77 -21.75 16.95
C GLY A 312 33.21 -22.90 17.79
N GLY A 313 31.88 -23.05 17.81
CA GLY A 313 31.22 -24.08 18.61
C GLY A 313 29.81 -23.74 19.05
N ILE A 314 29.26 -24.59 19.93
CA ILE A 314 27.93 -24.43 20.50
C ILE A 314 28.02 -23.56 21.75
N TYR A 315 27.13 -22.58 21.81
CA TYR A 315 26.95 -21.69 22.96
C TYR A 315 25.47 -21.64 23.35
N PHE A 316 25.21 -21.27 24.60
CA PHE A 316 23.86 -21.08 25.12
C PHE A 316 23.69 -19.66 25.62
N CYS A 317 22.68 -18.95 25.13
CA CYS A 317 22.27 -17.68 25.72
C CYS A 317 21.12 -17.93 26.68
N VAL A 318 21.25 -17.48 27.92
CA VAL A 318 20.18 -17.51 28.93
C VAL A 318 19.67 -16.09 29.09
N ILE A 319 18.36 -15.88 28.90
CA ILE A 319 17.68 -14.61 29.13
C ILE A 319 16.64 -14.81 30.23
N GLU A 320 16.75 -14.01 31.28
CA GLU A 320 15.90 -14.02 32.46
C GLU A 320 15.22 -12.66 32.62
N ALA A 321 13.91 -12.67 32.85
CA ALA A 321 13.11 -11.49 33.15
C ALA A 321 12.12 -11.81 34.28
N GLY A 322 12.37 -11.29 35.48
CA GLY A 322 11.58 -11.66 36.67
C GLY A 322 11.69 -13.16 36.98
N ASN A 323 10.55 -13.87 36.97
CA ASN A 323 10.48 -15.33 37.17
C ASN A 323 10.61 -16.14 35.88
N ALA A 324 10.60 -15.49 34.70
CA ALA A 324 10.68 -16.16 33.42
C ALA A 324 12.14 -16.33 32.99
N ARG A 325 12.45 -17.50 32.41
CA ARG A 325 13.79 -17.88 31.95
C ARG A 325 13.68 -18.68 30.67
N GLN A 326 14.41 -18.28 29.64
CA GLN A 326 14.52 -19.03 28.39
C GLN A 326 15.98 -19.17 27.96
N VAL A 327 16.26 -20.24 27.22
CA VAL A 327 17.60 -20.61 26.78
C VAL A 327 17.60 -20.80 25.26
N ILE A 328 18.52 -20.13 24.57
CA ILE A 328 18.73 -20.26 23.13
C ILE A 328 20.04 -21.03 22.90
N LYS A 329 20.01 -22.06 22.06
CA LYS A 329 21.21 -22.73 21.54
C LYS A 329 21.70 -22.01 20.28
N MET A 330 22.95 -21.59 20.29
CA MET A 330 23.58 -20.82 19.21
C MET A 330 24.79 -21.58 18.66
N MET A 331 25.03 -21.48 17.35
CA MET A 331 26.18 -22.08 16.67
C MET A 331 27.06 -20.99 16.05
N LEU A 332 28.23 -20.76 16.64
CA LEU A 332 29.26 -19.89 16.08
C LEU A 332 30.09 -20.70 15.08
N VAL A 333 30.03 -20.32 13.81
CA VAL A 333 30.91 -20.83 12.76
C VAL A 333 32.04 -19.84 12.55
N LYS A 334 33.28 -20.35 12.52
CA LYS A 334 34.49 -19.57 12.34
C LYS A 334 35.27 -20.12 11.17
#